data_AF-A0A9W6USF8-F1
#
_entry.id   AF-A0A9W6USF8-F1
#
_cell.length_a   1.000
_cell.length_b   1.000
_cell.length_c   1.000
_cell.angle_alpha   90.00
_cell.angle_beta   90.00
_cell.angle_gamma   90.00
#
_symmetry.space_group_name_H-M   'P 1'
#
loop_
_entity.id
_entity.type
_entity.pdbx_description
1 polymer ?
#
loop_
_entity_poly.entity_id
_entity_poly.type
_entity_poly.pdbx_seq_one_letter_code
_entity_poly.pdbx_strand_id
1 'polypeptide(L)'
;MAVTHGALRTTYLPVRPAVDRGRQVGAGTLIGTVETTWQHCAVTCLHWGLIRGSLYLDPLRLVRPNVRLLPYWTPTPRPRSQPSAPPRSVASPGMDLRAYATTAGGGALAGMVLAFLLSLGWRYGRSRPSMRRPPPGVIDLARERRQRRAR
;
A
#
# COMPACT_ATOMS: atom_id res chain seq x y z
N MET A 1 7.92 26.82 -1.56
CA MET A 1 9.00 27.55 -0.86
C MET A 1 10.29 26.73 -0.87
N ALA A 2 11.48 27.35 -0.72
CA ALA A 2 12.76 26.64 -0.59
C ALA A 2 13.73 27.33 0.39
N VAL A 3 14.59 26.56 1.04
CA VAL A 3 15.68 27.03 1.93
C VAL A 3 17.00 26.40 1.47
N THR A 4 18.05 27.21 1.37
CA THR A 4 19.39 26.77 0.92
C THR A 4 20.32 26.62 2.13
N HIS A 5 21.05 25.51 2.17
CA HIS A 5 21.98 25.09 3.22
C HIS A 5 23.37 24.86 2.61
N GLY A 6 23.93 25.90 1.97
CA GLY A 6 25.12 25.78 1.13
C GLY A 6 24.82 25.04 -0.18
N ALA A 7 25.44 23.87 -0.39
CA ALA A 7 25.25 23.08 -1.62
C ALA A 7 23.91 22.31 -1.67
N LEU A 8 23.18 22.25 -0.55
CA LEU A 8 21.89 21.57 -0.44
C LEU A 8 20.74 22.58 -0.44
N ARG A 9 19.60 22.19 -0.99
CA ARG A 9 18.36 22.96 -0.94
C ARG A 9 17.19 22.06 -0.53
N THR A 10 16.46 22.47 0.50
CA THR A 10 15.19 21.83 0.91
C THR A 10 14.00 22.58 0.33
N THR A 11 13.01 21.87 -0.18
CA THR A 11 11.77 22.46 -0.75
C THR A 11 10.56 22.08 0.09
N TYR A 12 9.61 23.02 0.22
CA TYR A 12 8.41 22.88 1.05
C TYR A 12 7.18 23.34 0.25
N LEU A 13 6.23 22.43 0.00
CA LEU A 13 4.98 22.69 -0.72
C LEU A 13 3.83 21.86 -0.13
N PRO A 14 2.57 22.30 -0.23
CA PRO A 14 2.13 23.66 -0.53
C PRO A 14 2.27 24.53 0.73
N VAL A 15 3.02 25.62 0.66
CA VAL A 15 3.30 26.47 1.83
C VAL A 15 3.10 27.93 1.47
N ARG A 16 2.27 28.61 2.26
CA ARG A 16 2.20 30.07 2.31
C ARG A 16 3.42 30.59 3.08
N PRO A 17 4.36 31.29 2.43
CA PRO A 17 5.59 31.73 3.08
C PRO A 17 5.31 32.78 4.16
N ALA A 18 6.07 32.72 5.27
CA ALA A 18 6.06 33.71 6.35
C ALA A 18 7.34 34.57 6.38
N VAL A 19 8.26 34.33 5.45
CA VAL A 19 9.53 35.04 5.32
C VAL A 19 9.77 35.45 3.87
N ASP A 20 10.49 36.55 3.70
CA ASP A 20 10.87 37.06 2.39
C ASP A 20 12.04 36.28 1.77
N ARG A 21 12.16 36.40 0.45
CA ARG A 21 13.31 35.84 -0.28
C ARG A 21 14.61 36.47 0.21
N GLY A 22 15.64 35.66 0.36
CA GLY A 22 16.96 36.09 0.83
C GLY A 22 17.07 36.18 2.35
N ARG A 23 15.98 36.03 3.12
CA ARG A 23 16.05 36.04 4.58
C ARG A 23 16.84 34.83 5.10
N GLN A 24 17.84 35.11 5.94
CA GLN A 24 18.52 34.07 6.71
C GLN A 24 17.60 33.53 7.79
N VAL A 25 17.57 32.20 7.93
CA VAL A 25 16.72 31.49 8.90
C VAL A 25 17.57 30.49 9.67
N GLY A 26 17.38 30.45 11.00
CA GLY A 26 17.97 29.45 11.87
C GLY A 26 17.06 28.25 12.09
N ALA A 27 17.57 27.20 12.72
CA ALA A 27 16.74 26.08 13.17
C ALA A 27 15.61 26.57 14.10
N GLY A 28 14.39 26.05 13.91
CA GLY A 28 13.20 26.46 14.66
C GLY A 28 12.49 27.72 14.14
N THR A 29 13.06 28.43 13.17
CA THR A 29 12.40 29.60 12.56
C THR A 29 11.14 29.17 11.82
N LEU A 30 10.01 29.86 12.08
CA LEU A 30 8.79 29.70 11.29
C LEU A 30 9.02 30.24 9.88
N ILE A 31 9.03 29.35 8.89
CA ILE A 31 9.25 29.73 7.48
C ILE A 31 7.94 29.88 6.69
N GLY A 32 6.83 29.31 7.18
CA GLY A 32 5.53 29.39 6.53
C GLY A 32 4.51 28.44 7.14
N THR A 33 3.31 28.42 6.55
CA THR A 33 2.19 27.56 6.97
C THR A 33 1.77 26.67 5.81
N VAL A 34 1.52 25.38 6.07
CA VAL A 34 1.06 24.43 5.04
C VAL A 34 -0.35 24.80 4.61
N GLU A 35 -0.57 24.89 3.31
CA GLU A 35 -1.88 25.20 2.73
C GLU A 35 -2.70 23.92 2.52
N THR A 36 -4.01 24.04 2.64
CA THR A 36 -4.93 22.93 2.35
C THR A 36 -5.21 22.88 0.85
N THR A 37 -4.52 22.00 0.13
CA THR A 37 -4.76 21.76 -1.30
C THR A 37 -4.92 20.26 -1.58
N TRP A 38 -5.93 19.90 -2.37
CA TRP A 38 -6.35 18.51 -2.59
C TRP A 38 -5.78 17.88 -3.87
N GLN A 39 -4.65 18.37 -4.37
CA GLN A 39 -4.16 17.96 -5.70
C GLN A 39 -3.51 16.57 -5.72
N HIS A 40 -3.04 16.05 -4.58
CA HIS A 40 -2.32 14.77 -4.55
C HIS A 40 -2.53 13.93 -3.28
N CYS A 41 -2.85 14.55 -2.15
CA CYS A 41 -3.20 13.85 -0.90
C CYS A 41 -4.68 14.01 -0.59
N ALA A 42 -5.28 12.98 0.03
CA ALA A 42 -6.61 13.05 0.64
C ALA A 42 -6.60 13.68 2.06
N VAL A 43 -5.48 14.27 2.48
CA VAL A 43 -5.32 15.01 3.73
C VAL A 43 -4.37 16.16 3.48
N THR A 44 -4.37 17.17 4.36
CA THR A 44 -3.35 18.22 4.32
C THR A 44 -1.98 17.57 4.57
N CYS A 45 -1.08 17.65 3.59
CA CYS A 45 0.22 17.01 3.64
C CYS A 45 1.32 17.99 3.17
N LEU A 46 2.50 17.90 3.79
CA LEU A 46 3.69 18.64 3.36
C LEU A 46 4.49 17.77 2.39
N HIS A 47 4.67 18.26 1.18
CA HIS A 47 5.68 17.79 0.26
C HIS A 47 7.03 18.42 0.61
N TRP A 48 7.93 17.59 1.15
CA TRP A 48 9.28 17.99 1.53
C TRP A 48 10.31 17.32 0.63
N GLY A 49 11.12 18.11 -0.07
CA GLY A 49 12.16 17.62 -0.97
C GLY A 49 13.56 18.06 -0.55
N LEU A 50 14.56 17.31 -1.01
CA LEU A 50 15.99 17.63 -0.85
C LEU A 50 16.69 17.58 -2.21
N ILE A 51 17.44 18.63 -2.52
CA ILE A 51 18.09 18.81 -3.82
C ILE A 51 19.57 19.18 -3.62
N ARG A 52 20.45 18.66 -4.47
CA ARG A 52 21.84 19.11 -4.65
C ARG A 52 22.09 19.43 -6.12
N GLY A 53 22.31 20.71 -6.43
CA GLY A 53 22.33 21.16 -7.83
C GLY A 53 21.00 20.85 -8.53
N SER A 54 21.00 19.95 -9.51
CA SER A 54 19.81 19.44 -10.20
C SER A 54 19.33 18.08 -9.71
N LEU A 55 20.06 17.42 -8.80
CA LEU A 55 19.76 16.07 -8.34
C LEU A 55 18.82 16.08 -7.13
N TYR A 56 17.72 15.33 -7.22
CA TYR A 56 16.88 15.01 -6.06
C TYR A 56 17.53 13.91 -5.22
N LEU A 57 17.64 14.17 -3.92
CA LEU A 57 18.14 13.24 -2.92
C LEU A 57 16.99 12.79 -2.02
N ASP A 58 17.17 11.68 -1.31
CA ASP A 58 16.24 11.24 -0.26
C ASP A 58 16.26 12.24 0.92
N PRO A 59 15.16 12.97 1.18
CA PRO A 59 15.10 13.96 2.26
C PRO A 59 15.16 13.35 3.66
N LEU A 60 14.80 12.06 3.82
CA LEU A 60 14.84 11.38 5.12
C LEU A 60 16.27 11.23 5.65
N ARG A 61 17.29 11.37 4.79
CA ARG A 61 18.71 11.40 5.20
C ARG A 61 19.05 12.59 6.11
N LEU A 62 18.19 13.60 6.21
CA LEU A 62 18.38 14.75 7.10
C LEU A 62 17.74 14.56 8.49
N VAL A 63 16.88 13.56 8.69
CA VAL A 63 16.14 13.38 9.94
C VAL A 63 16.84 12.35 10.83
N ARG A 64 16.94 12.66 12.12
CA ARG A 64 17.36 11.71 13.16
C ARG A 64 16.31 11.67 14.27
N PRO A 65 15.92 10.48 14.78
CA PRO A 65 16.31 9.14 14.31
C PRO A 65 15.74 8.84 12.91
N ASN A 66 16.27 7.79 12.26
CA ASN A 66 15.81 7.38 10.92
C ASN A 66 14.31 7.06 10.96
N VAL A 67 13.51 7.81 10.20
CA VAL A 67 12.06 7.63 10.11
C VAL A 67 11.76 6.51 9.12
N ARG A 68 11.04 5.47 9.56
CA ARG A 68 10.53 4.41 8.68
C ARG A 68 9.03 4.60 8.51
N LEU A 69 8.61 5.00 7.32
CA LEU A 69 7.20 5.09 6.98
C LEU A 69 6.61 3.68 6.89
N LEU A 70 5.59 3.42 7.70
CA LEU A 70 4.75 2.25 7.56
C LEU A 70 3.68 2.53 6.50
N PRO A 71 3.14 1.50 5.83
CA PRO A 71 2.01 1.67 4.92
C PRO A 71 0.87 2.40 5.64
N TYR A 72 0.27 3.38 4.96
CA TYR A 72 -0.92 4.05 5.47
C TYR A 72 -2.13 3.13 5.25
N TRP A 73 -2.46 2.33 6.26
CA TRP A 73 -3.71 1.58 6.28
C TRP A 73 -4.83 2.56 6.62
N THR A 74 -5.78 2.76 5.70
CA THR A 74 -7.00 3.51 6.01
C THR A 74 -7.70 2.81 7.18
N PRO A 75 -7.92 3.49 8.32
CA PRO A 75 -8.67 2.90 9.42
C PRO A 75 -10.05 2.49 8.91
N THR A 76 -10.41 1.21 9.06
CA THR A 76 -11.79 0.76 8.80
C THR A 76 -12.72 1.61 9.65
N PRO A 77 -13.74 2.28 9.06
CA PRO A 77 -14.70 3.04 9.84
C PRO A 77 -15.27 2.13 10.93
N ARG A 78 -15.13 2.49 12.21
CA ARG A 78 -15.82 1.76 13.27
C ARG A 78 -17.31 1.82 12.93
N PRO A 79 -18.01 0.67 12.81
CA PRO A 79 -19.45 0.71 12.66
C PRO A 79 -19.99 1.53 13.83
N ARG A 80 -20.70 2.62 13.52
CA ARG A 80 -21.47 3.35 14.52
C ARG A 80 -22.32 2.31 15.23
N SER A 81 -22.21 2.24 16.55
CA SER A 81 -23.14 1.49 17.38
C SER A 81 -24.54 2.01 17.03
N GLN A 82 -25.26 1.26 16.18
CA GLN A 82 -26.66 1.53 15.96
C GLN A 82 -27.35 1.34 17.31
N PRO A 83 -28.23 2.26 17.72
CA PRO A 83 -29.18 1.97 18.79
C PRO A 83 -29.83 0.63 18.46
N SER A 84 -29.72 -0.33 19.37
CA SER A 84 -30.37 -1.63 19.21
C SER A 84 -31.86 -1.39 18.98
N ALA A 85 -32.33 -1.67 17.76
CA ALA A 85 -33.75 -1.76 17.51
C ALA A 85 -34.33 -2.78 18.51
N PRO A 86 -35.52 -2.52 19.09
CA PRO A 86 -36.16 -3.48 19.96
C PRO A 86 -36.32 -4.81 19.22
N PRO A 87 -36.15 -5.96 19.90
CA PRO A 87 -36.25 -7.25 19.24
C PRO A 87 -37.64 -7.36 18.61
N ARG A 88 -37.68 -7.44 17.28
CA ARG A 88 -38.88 -7.88 16.57
C ARG A 88 -39.09 -9.34 16.96
N SER A 89 -40.23 -9.66 17.56
CA SER A 89 -40.65 -11.02 17.83
C SER A 89 -40.67 -11.81 16.52
N VAL A 90 -39.63 -12.61 16.29
CA VAL A 90 -39.60 -13.58 15.21
C VAL A 90 -40.52 -14.71 15.65
N ALA A 91 -41.70 -14.80 15.05
CA ALA A 91 -42.51 -16.01 15.17
C ALA A 91 -41.72 -17.15 14.52
N SER A 92 -41.39 -18.17 15.31
CA SER A 92 -40.75 -19.38 14.83
C SER A 92 -41.65 -20.07 13.79
N PRO A 93 -41.17 -20.31 12.56
CA PRO A 93 -41.85 -21.25 11.67
C PRO A 93 -41.73 -22.65 12.30
N GLY A 94 -42.87 -23.28 12.51
CA GLY A 94 -42.96 -24.66 12.98
C GLY A 94 -42.13 -25.59 12.08
N MET A 95 -41.43 -26.51 12.73
CA MET A 95 -40.60 -27.53 12.11
C MET A 95 -41.50 -28.61 11.49
N ASP A 96 -41.88 -28.44 10.23
CA ASP A 96 -42.48 -29.53 9.44
C ASP A 96 -41.39 -30.46 8.91
N LEU A 97 -41.14 -31.49 9.71
CA LEU A 97 -40.40 -32.70 9.34
C LEU A 97 -41.21 -33.52 8.32
N ARG A 98 -41.22 -33.08 7.06
CA ARG A 98 -41.67 -33.88 5.92
C ARG A 98 -40.91 -33.55 4.65
N ALA A 99 -39.74 -34.17 4.52
CA ALA A 99 -39.18 -34.62 3.24
C ALA A 99 -38.02 -35.59 3.54
N TYR A 100 -38.39 -36.77 4.01
CA TYR A 100 -37.62 -37.97 3.70
C TYR A 100 -37.82 -38.29 2.21
N ALA A 101 -36.88 -39.06 1.68
CA ALA A 101 -36.87 -39.69 0.34
C ALA A 101 -36.34 -38.82 -0.80
N THR A 102 -35.46 -39.26 -1.68
CA THR A 102 -34.63 -40.48 -1.80
C THR A 102 -33.78 -40.28 -3.06
N THR A 103 -32.56 -40.85 -3.06
CA THR A 103 -31.82 -41.41 -4.22
C THR A 103 -31.77 -40.66 -5.56
N ALA A 104 -30.54 -40.31 -5.95
CA ALA A 104 -29.91 -40.75 -7.21
C ALA A 104 -28.42 -40.35 -7.10
N GLY A 105 -27.45 -41.26 -7.02
CA GLY A 105 -27.25 -42.37 -7.94
C GLY A 105 -26.39 -41.88 -9.11
N GLY A 106 -25.07 -42.04 -9.00
CA GLY A 106 -24.26 -42.43 -10.17
C GLY A 106 -23.43 -41.40 -10.96
N GLY A 107 -23.04 -40.23 -10.43
CA GLY A 107 -22.28 -39.24 -11.23
C GLY A 107 -20.90 -38.81 -10.72
N ALA A 108 -20.55 -39.08 -9.46
CA ALA A 108 -19.52 -38.29 -8.76
C ALA A 108 -18.06 -38.67 -9.08
N LEU A 109 -17.77 -39.89 -9.51
CA LEU A 109 -16.38 -40.33 -9.68
C LEU A 109 -15.78 -39.98 -11.05
N ALA A 110 -16.59 -39.92 -12.11
CA ALA A 110 -16.12 -39.57 -13.45
C ALA A 110 -15.79 -38.06 -13.59
N GLY A 111 -16.60 -37.19 -12.96
CA GLY A 111 -16.38 -35.75 -13.00
C GLY A 111 -15.13 -35.29 -12.25
N MET A 112 -14.80 -35.93 -11.12
CA MET A 112 -13.61 -35.58 -10.34
C MET A 112 -12.30 -35.96 -11.03
N VAL A 113 -12.24 -37.10 -11.73
CA VAL A 113 -11.03 -37.54 -12.45
C VAL A 113 -10.72 -36.64 -13.65
N LEU A 114 -11.74 -36.22 -14.39
CA LEU A 114 -11.56 -35.31 -15.53
C LEU A 114 -11.07 -33.91 -15.09
N ALA A 115 -11.62 -33.38 -13.99
CA ALA A 115 -11.16 -32.12 -13.41
C ALA A 115 -9.70 -32.20 -12.91
N PHE A 116 -9.31 -33.35 -12.34
CA PHE A 116 -7.96 -33.56 -11.84
C PHE A 116 -6.93 -33.61 -12.98
N LEU A 117 -7.22 -34.34 -14.07
CA LEU A 117 -6.32 -34.44 -15.23
C LEU A 117 -6.18 -33.10 -15.98
N LEU A 118 -7.27 -32.34 -16.14
CA LEU A 118 -7.23 -30.99 -16.72
C LEU A 118 -6.36 -30.03 -15.86
N SER A 119 -6.46 -30.13 -14.53
CA SER A 119 -5.68 -29.30 -13.61
C SER A 119 -4.17 -29.61 -13.63
N LEU A 120 -3.79 -30.90 -13.75
CA LEU A 120 -2.39 -31.30 -13.84
C LEU A 120 -1.78 -30.95 -15.22
N GLY A 121 -2.54 -31.12 -16.30
CA GLY A 121 -2.11 -30.73 -17.64
C GLY A 121 -1.82 -29.23 -17.75
N TRP A 122 -2.67 -28.39 -17.15
CA TRP A 122 -2.44 -26.95 -17.10
C TRP A 122 -1.18 -26.57 -16.28
N ARG A 123 -0.91 -27.31 -15.21
CA ARG A 123 0.25 -27.06 -14.34
C ARG A 123 1.58 -27.49 -14.98
N TYR A 124 1.58 -28.52 -15.83
CA TYR A 124 2.76 -28.94 -16.60
C TYR A 124 2.96 -28.14 -17.89
N GLY A 125 1.87 -27.71 -18.56
CA GLY A 125 1.91 -26.98 -19.83
C GLY A 125 2.15 -25.48 -19.72
N ARG A 126 2.07 -24.89 -18.52
CA ARG A 126 2.43 -23.49 -18.31
C ARG A 126 3.95 -23.36 -18.28
N SER A 127 4.54 -23.40 -19.48
CA SER A 127 5.89 -22.98 -19.78
C SER A 127 6.23 -21.75 -18.94
N ARG A 128 7.23 -21.90 -18.07
CA ARG A 128 7.73 -20.82 -17.22
C ARG A 128 7.97 -19.61 -18.13
N PRO A 129 7.39 -18.43 -17.84
CA PRO A 129 7.70 -17.25 -18.63
C PRO A 129 9.23 -17.10 -18.57
N SER A 130 9.84 -17.11 -19.76
CA SER A 130 11.27 -16.90 -19.94
C SER A 130 11.66 -15.69 -19.11
N MET A 131 12.44 -15.93 -18.06
CA MET A 131 12.93 -14.90 -17.16
C MET A 131 13.81 -14.01 -18.03
N ARG A 132 13.24 -12.89 -18.51
CA ARG A 132 13.97 -11.92 -19.33
C ARG A 132 15.24 -11.58 -18.57
N ARG A 133 16.40 -11.92 -19.15
CA ARG A 133 17.68 -11.48 -18.61
C ARG A 133 17.61 -9.95 -18.52
N PRO A 134 17.93 -9.36 -17.36
CA PRO A 134 18.01 -7.91 -17.27
C PRO A 134 19.08 -7.41 -18.27
N PRO A 135 18.87 -6.25 -18.90
CA PRO A 135 19.87 -5.65 -19.77
C PRO A 135 21.21 -5.47 -19.03
N PRO A 136 22.35 -5.53 -19.75
CA PRO A 136 23.66 -5.40 -19.12
C PRO A 136 23.76 -4.07 -18.35
N GLY A 137 24.23 -4.14 -17.10
CA GLY A 137 24.40 -2.97 -16.21
C GLY A 137 23.36 -2.84 -15.08
N VAL A 138 22.30 -3.65 -15.05
CA VAL A 138 21.29 -3.61 -13.97
C VAL A 138 21.60 -4.69 -12.90
N ILE A 139 21.76 -4.25 -11.65
CA ILE A 139 21.98 -5.15 -10.50
C ILE A 139 20.68 -5.92 -10.20
N ASP A 140 20.77 -7.25 -10.20
CA ASP A 140 19.66 -8.12 -9.80
C ASP A 140 19.49 -8.12 -8.27
N LEU A 141 18.60 -7.24 -7.79
CA LEU A 141 18.25 -7.11 -6.38
C LEU A 141 17.65 -8.40 -5.78
N ALA A 142 17.04 -9.27 -6.60
CA ALA A 142 16.49 -10.54 -6.12
C ALA A 142 17.63 -11.54 -5.84
N ARG A 143 18.69 -11.52 -6.66
CA ARG A 143 19.91 -12.29 -6.43
C ARG A 143 20.66 -11.78 -5.20
N GLU A 144 20.79 -10.47 -5.03
CA GLU A 144 21.47 -9.88 -3.87
C GLU A 144 20.77 -10.25 -2.55
N ARG A 145 19.44 -10.20 -2.52
CA ARG A 145 18.65 -10.61 -1.33
C ARG A 145 18.84 -12.07 -0.97
N ARG A 146 18.95 -12.97 -1.95
CA ARG A 146 19.20 -14.41 -1.69
C ARG A 146 20.59 -14.62 -1.07
N GLN A 147 21.61 -13.95 -1.57
CA GLN A 147 22.97 -14.06 -1.06
C GLN A 147 23.09 -13.57 0.39
N ARG A 148 22.35 -12.53 0.77
CA ARG A 148 22.31 -12.03 2.15
C ARG A 148 21.58 -12.95 3.13
N ARG A 149 20.70 -13.84 2.65
CA ARG A 149 20.00 -14.82 3.50
C ARG A 149 20.78 -16.12 3.68
N ALA A 150 21.77 -16.37 2.82
CA ALA A 150 22.63 -17.55 2.86
C ALA A 150 23.97 -17.29 3.58
N ARG A 151 24.12 -16.11 4.19
CA ARG A 151 25.23 -15.72 5.06
C ARG A 151 24.68 -15.40 6.43
#